data_AF-A0A4Z0D9W0-F1
#
_entry.id   AF-A0A4Z0D9W0-F1
#
_cell.length_a   1.000
_cell.length_b   1.000
_cell.length_c   1.000
_cell.angle_alpha   90.00
_cell.angle_beta   90.00
_cell.angle_gamma   90.00
#
_symmetry.space_group_name_H-M   'P 1'
#
loop_
_entity.id
_entity.type
_entity.pdbx_description
1 polymer ?
#
loop_
_entity_poly.entity_id
_entity_poly.type
_entity_poly.pdbx_seq_one_letter_code
_entity_poly.pdbx_strand_id
1 'polypeptide(L)'
;MIRLENYNGEVLSRILKDLSPFEYVSNRVVNRLLDGSYHVQVIGSPLKRTVGTIVSSFRQAEEINRIIDIGAPLIMIFLDKKYIVYIDENISWKRINFAHGNLDKSLFEGTIKMVLKEEVSL
;
A
#
# COMPACT_ATOMS: atom_id res chain seq x y z
N MET A 1 1.84 -10.00 12.88
CA MET A 1 0.69 -10.23 11.97
C MET A 1 0.54 -9.00 11.08
N ILE A 2 0.21 -9.15 9.79
CA ILE A 2 0.09 -8.03 8.85
C ILE A 2 -1.38 -7.86 8.46
N ARG A 3 -1.94 -6.66 8.66
CA ARG A 3 -3.34 -6.35 8.32
C ARG A 3 -3.48 -4.91 7.83
N LEU A 4 -4.53 -4.68 7.05
CA LEU A 4 -4.89 -3.37 6.51
C LEU A 4 -6.19 -2.91 7.16
N GLU A 5 -6.19 -1.70 7.69
CA GLU A 5 -7.31 -1.08 8.40
C GLU A 5 -7.69 0.25 7.75
N ASN A 6 -8.96 0.61 7.86
CA ASN A 6 -9.42 1.97 7.58
C ASN A 6 -9.07 2.90 8.75
N TYR A 7 -9.16 4.21 8.57
CA TYR A 7 -8.97 5.20 9.64
C TYR A 7 -9.90 5.00 10.84
N ASN A 8 -11.07 4.39 10.61
CA ASN A 8 -12.04 4.06 11.66
C ASN A 8 -11.69 2.78 12.44
N GLY A 9 -10.56 2.12 12.16
CA GLY A 9 -10.14 0.88 12.80
C GLY A 9 -10.83 -0.38 12.28
N GLU A 10 -11.59 -0.27 11.18
CA GLU A 10 -12.22 -1.42 10.54
C GLU A 10 -11.18 -2.21 9.73
N VAL A 11 -11.13 -3.53 9.94
CA VAL A 11 -10.19 -4.41 9.24
C VAL A 11 -10.68 -4.68 7.81
N LEU A 12 -10.00 -4.08 6.83
CA LEU A 12 -10.29 -4.21 5.40
C LEU A 12 -9.63 -5.45 4.79
N SER A 13 -8.46 -5.83 5.28
CA SER A 13 -7.85 -7.12 4.94
C SER A 13 -7.10 -7.68 6.12
N ARG A 14 -7.39 -8.95 6.44
CA ARG A 14 -6.75 -9.69 7.53
C ARG A 14 -5.53 -10.49 7.03
N ILE A 15 -5.31 -10.54 5.72
CA ILE A 15 -4.26 -11.32 5.07
C ILE A 15 -3.53 -10.44 4.07
N LEU A 16 -2.31 -10.04 4.46
CA LEU A 16 -1.33 -9.45 3.55
C LEU A 16 -0.14 -10.40 3.45
N LYS A 17 0.10 -10.92 2.25
CA LYS A 17 1.12 -11.90 1.90
C LYS A 17 2.13 -11.27 0.94
N ASP A 18 3.31 -11.89 0.86
CA ASP A 18 4.38 -11.52 -0.08
C ASP A 18 4.78 -10.03 -0.03
N LEU A 19 4.86 -9.47 1.19
CA LEU A 19 5.31 -8.10 1.38
C LEU A 19 6.79 -7.99 0.97
N SER A 20 7.06 -7.18 -0.06
CA SER A 20 8.43 -6.88 -0.49
C SER A 20 9.15 -6.01 0.56
N PRO A 21 10.49 -6.12 0.67
CA PRO A 21 11.28 -5.16 1.44
C PRO A 21 10.97 -3.73 1.03
N PHE A 22 11.08 -2.78 1.97
CA PHE A 22 10.82 -1.37 1.69
C PHE A 22 11.78 -0.86 0.61
N GLU A 23 11.21 -0.42 -0.51
CA GLU A 23 11.92 0.26 -1.59
C GLU A 23 11.98 1.75 -1.27
N TYR A 24 13.14 2.37 -1.48
CA TYR A 24 13.32 3.80 -1.29
C TYR A 24 13.38 4.48 -2.64
N VAL A 25 12.41 5.36 -2.91
CA VAL A 25 12.49 6.22 -4.10
C VAL A 25 13.48 7.33 -3.79
N SER A 26 14.57 7.36 -4.56
CA SER A 26 15.60 8.38 -4.45
C SER A 26 15.02 9.77 -4.70
N ASN A 27 15.26 10.68 -3.77
CA ASN A 27 14.95 12.10 -3.86
C ASN A 27 16.19 12.95 -4.22
N ARG A 28 17.20 12.28 -4.80
CA ARG A 28 18.45 12.88 -5.22
C ARG A 28 18.31 13.49 -6.60
N VAL A 29 18.45 14.80 -6.69
CA VAL A 29 18.58 15.54 -7.95
C VAL A 29 20.07 15.68 -8.25
N VAL A 30 20.48 15.21 -9.43
CA VAL A 30 21.87 15.31 -9.89
C VAL A 30 21.91 16.20 -11.12
N ASN A 31 22.52 17.37 -10.98
CA ASN A 31 22.73 18.31 -12.08
C ASN A 31 24.20 18.27 -12.50
N ARG A 32 24.44 18.19 -13.81
CA ARG A 32 25.78 18.31 -14.37
C ARG A 32 26.08 19.78 -14.63
N LEU A 33 27.17 20.28 -14.04
CA LEU A 33 27.62 21.65 -14.21
C LEU A 33 28.43 21.81 -15.50
N LEU A 34 28.55 23.06 -15.97
CA LEU A 34 29.23 23.39 -17.22
C LEU A 34 30.74 23.06 -17.20
N ASP A 35 31.32 22.96 -16.01
CA ASP A 35 32.70 22.53 -15.76
C ASP A 35 32.86 20.99 -15.80
N GLY A 36 31.77 20.25 -16.00
CA GLY A 36 31.76 18.79 -16.03
C GLY A 36 31.61 18.13 -14.65
N SER A 37 31.56 18.90 -13.57
CA SER A 37 31.33 18.40 -12.22
C SER A 37 29.84 18.10 -11.96
N TYR A 38 29.54 17.34 -10.91
CA TYR A 38 28.17 16.98 -10.53
C TYR A 38 27.74 17.70 -9.26
N HIS A 39 26.67 18.48 -9.35
CA HIS A 39 25.98 19.02 -8.19
C HIS A 39 24.87 18.06 -7.78
N VAL A 40 24.86 17.66 -6.50
CA VAL A 40 23.91 16.70 -5.96
C VAL A 40 23.12 17.38 -4.87
N GLN A 41 21.81 17.44 -5.04
CA GLN A 41 20.89 17.95 -4.03
C GLN A 41 19.92 16.86 -3.59
N VAL A 42 19.71 16.75 -2.28
CA VAL A 42 18.70 15.86 -1.69
C VAL A 42 17.53 16.74 -1.27
N ILE A 43 16.34 16.49 -1.83
CA ILE A 43 15.14 17.30 -1.53
C ILE A 43 14.18 16.48 -0.67
N GLY A 44 13.99 16.87 0.60
CA GLY A 44 13.06 16.23 1.52
C GLY A 44 13.53 14.84 2.00
N SER A 45 12.59 13.95 2.27
CA SER A 45 12.85 12.57 2.68
C SER A 45 12.49 11.58 1.56
N PRO A 46 13.24 10.48 1.38
CA PRO A 46 12.92 9.47 0.39
C PRO A 46 11.58 8.80 0.70
N LEU A 47 10.73 8.67 -0.31
CA LEU A 47 9.45 7.97 -0.19
C LEU A 47 9.71 6.47 -0.06
N LYS A 48 9.11 5.86 0.96
CA LYS A 48 9.15 4.41 1.17
C LYS A 48 8.00 3.77 0.41
N ARG A 49 8.28 2.72 -0.35
CA ARG A 49 7.28 1.93 -1.07
C ARG A 49 7.38 0.47 -0.67
N THR A 50 6.26 -0.23 -0.73
CA THR A 50 6.23 -1.68 -0.59
C THR A 50 5.11 -2.25 -1.45
N VAL A 51 5.31 -3.47 -1.91
CA VAL A 51 4.34 -4.21 -2.70
C VAL A 51 3.93 -5.42 -1.89
N GLY A 52 2.64 -5.73 -1.90
CA GLY A 52 2.14 -6.93 -1.24
C GLY A 52 0.88 -7.43 -1.91
N THR A 53 0.51 -8.66 -1.58
CA THR A 53 -0.72 -9.30 -2.05
C THR A 53 -1.72 -9.31 -0.90
N ILE A 54 -2.91 -8.74 -1.11
CA ILE A 54 -3.99 -8.78 -0.13
C ILE A 54 -5.07 -9.76 -0.55
N VAL A 55 -5.70 -10.37 0.44
CA VAL A 55 -6.90 -11.20 0.25
C VAL A 55 -8.05 -10.58 1.04
N SER A 56 -9.15 -10.31 0.35
CA SER A 56 -10.32 -9.63 0.90
C SER A 56 -11.61 -10.27 0.39
N SER A 57 -12.70 -10.14 1.16
CA SER A 57 -14.04 -10.48 0.67
C SER A 57 -14.50 -9.49 -0.40
N PHE A 58 -15.59 -9.81 -1.11
CA PHE A 58 -16.15 -8.89 -2.11
C PHE A 58 -16.41 -7.48 -1.55
N ARG A 59 -17.11 -7.38 -0.42
CA ARG A 59 -17.44 -6.08 0.20
C ARG A 59 -16.21 -5.32 0.66
N GLN A 60 -15.23 -6.03 1.22
CA GLN A 60 -13.96 -5.44 1.63
C GLN A 60 -13.16 -4.93 0.43
N ALA A 61 -13.12 -5.68 -0.67
CA ALA A 61 -12.46 -5.27 -1.89
C ALA A 61 -13.11 -4.02 -2.50
N GLU A 62 -14.45 -3.94 -2.52
CA GLU A 62 -15.17 -2.75 -2.97
C GLU A 62 -14.87 -1.52 -2.09
N GLU A 63 -14.86 -1.68 -0.77
CA GLU A 63 -14.54 -0.56 0.14
C GLU A 63 -13.08 -0.10 -0.04
N ILE A 64 -12.14 -1.02 -0.24
CA ILE A 64 -10.74 -0.67 -0.57
C ILE A 64 -10.70 0.13 -1.88
N ASN A 65 -11.38 -0.33 -2.93
CA ASN A 65 -11.42 0.38 -4.21
C ASN A 65 -12.01 1.79 -4.06
N ARG A 66 -13.07 1.93 -3.25
CA ARG A 66 -13.69 3.23 -2.96
C ARG A 66 -12.74 4.17 -2.23
N ILE A 67 -12.00 3.68 -1.23
CA ILE A 67 -11.02 4.48 -0.49
C ILE A 67 -9.88 4.94 -1.41
N ILE A 68 -9.43 4.07 -2.31
CA ILE A 68 -8.40 4.38 -3.32
C ILE A 68 -8.90 5.50 -4.25
N ASP A 69 -10.13 5.39 -4.76
CA ASP A 69 -10.70 6.38 -5.68
C ASP A 69 -10.89 7.76 -5.04
N ILE A 70 -11.21 7.80 -3.74
CA ILE A 70 -11.30 9.04 -2.94
C ILE A 70 -9.90 9.60 -2.61
N GLY A 71 -8.83 8.82 -2.79
CA GLY A 71 -7.47 9.18 -2.41
C GLY A 71 -7.27 9.23 -0.90
N ALA A 72 -8.11 8.53 -0.14
CA ALA A 72 -8.02 8.51 1.32
C ALA A 72 -6.87 7.59 1.78
N PRO A 73 -6.13 7.99 2.83
CA PRO A 73 -5.08 7.14 3.38
C PRO A 73 -5.65 5.90 4.08
N LEU A 74 -4.82 4.87 4.21
CA LEU A 74 -5.11 3.60 4.89
C LEU A 74 -4.08 3.37 6.00
N ILE A 75 -4.41 2.50 6.95
CA ILE A 75 -3.51 2.12 8.04
C ILE A 75 -3.01 0.69 7.79
N MET A 76 -1.71 0.54 7.55
CA MET A 76 -1.05 -0.75 7.56
C MET A 76 -0.51 -1.05 8.96
N ILE A 77 -0.83 -2.21 9.50
CA ILE A 77 -0.21 -2.73 10.72
C ILE A 77 0.78 -3.81 10.33
N PHE A 78 2.05 -3.60 10.66
CA PHE A 78 3.14 -4.53 10.38
C PHE A 78 4.05 -4.66 11.60
N LEU A 79 4.18 -5.88 12.13
CA LEU A 79 5.04 -6.20 13.30
C LEU A 79 4.90 -5.18 14.45
N ASP A 80 3.65 -4.89 14.84
CA ASP A 80 3.25 -3.96 15.90
C ASP A 80 3.48 -2.47 15.63
N LYS A 81 3.92 -2.12 14.42
CA LYS A 81 4.02 -0.73 13.96
C LYS A 81 2.82 -0.38 13.08
N LYS A 82 2.34 0.86 13.23
CA LYS A 82 1.28 1.43 12.39
C LYS A 82 1.89 2.36 11.36
N TYR A 83 1.52 2.16 10.11
CA TYR A 83 1.98 2.98 8.99
C TYR A 83 0.78 3.60 8.30
N ILE A 84 0.85 4.92 8.06
CA ILE A 84 -0.09 5.58 7.16
C ILE A 84 0.39 5.32 5.74
N VAL A 85 -0.46 4.68 4.94
CA VAL A 85 -0.15 4.26 3.58
C VAL A 85 -1.16 4.81 2.58
N TYR A 86 -0.68 5.12 1.38
CA TYR A 86 -1.50 5.47 0.23
C TYR A 86 -1.33 4.40 -0.83
N ILE A 87 -2.41 4.08 -1.52
CA ILE A 87 -2.39 3.18 -2.68
C ILE A 87 -2.67 4.06 -3.89
N ASP A 88 -1.68 4.21 -4.75
CA ASP A 88 -1.69 5.12 -5.91
C ASP A 88 -2.18 4.42 -7.19
N GLU A 89 -2.24 3.08 -7.18
CA GLU A 89 -2.60 2.28 -8.33
C GLU A 89 -3.87 1.45 -8.07
N ASN A 90 -4.71 1.31 -9.10
CA ASN A 90 -5.88 0.44 -9.05
C ASN A 90 -5.46 -1.02 -8.88
N ILE A 91 -6.25 -1.75 -8.08
CA ILE A 91 -5.98 -3.15 -7.75
C ILE A 91 -6.60 -4.05 -8.81
N SER A 92 -5.77 -4.88 -9.44
CA SER A 92 -6.24 -5.95 -10.30
C SER A 92 -6.68 -7.14 -9.44
N TRP A 93 -7.98 -7.22 -9.16
CA TRP A 93 -8.55 -8.29 -8.35
C TRP A 93 -8.73 -9.58 -9.14
N LYS A 94 -8.26 -10.69 -8.57
CA LYS A 94 -8.46 -12.06 -9.05
C LYS A 94 -9.29 -12.84 -8.04
N ARG A 95 -10.42 -13.41 -8.47
CA ARG A 95 -11.22 -14.29 -7.62
C ARG A 95 -10.44 -15.58 -7.34
N ILE A 96 -10.30 -15.94 -6.07
CA ILE A 96 -9.56 -17.16 -5.65
C ILE A 96 -10.48 -18.32 -5.28
N ASN A 97 -11.75 -18.07 -4.96
CA ASN A 97 -12.72 -19.13 -4.70
C ASN A 97 -14.09 -18.86 -5.36
N PHE A 98 -14.75 -19.95 -5.75
CA PHE A 98 -16.12 -19.90 -6.25
C PHE A 98 -17.06 -20.38 -5.16
N ALA A 99 -17.61 -19.44 -4.38
CA ALA A 99 -18.51 -19.75 -3.27
C ALA A 99 -19.95 -20.05 -3.74
N HIS A 100 -20.11 -20.77 -4.87
CA HIS A 100 -21.40 -21.17 -5.43
C HIS A 100 -22.43 -20.01 -5.51
N GLY A 101 -21.99 -18.83 -5.98
CA GLY A 101 -22.84 -17.65 -6.11
C GLY A 101 -23.01 -16.80 -4.85
N ASN A 102 -22.49 -17.23 -3.69
CA ASN A 102 -22.52 -16.43 -2.47
C ASN A 102 -21.35 -15.43 -2.43
N LEU A 103 -21.64 -14.16 -2.78
CA LEU A 103 -20.65 -13.07 -2.84
C LEU A 103 -19.97 -12.79 -1.50
N ASP A 104 -20.65 -12.99 -0.37
CA ASP A 104 -20.07 -12.77 0.96
C ASP A 104 -19.01 -13.80 1.34
N LYS A 105 -19.05 -14.98 0.72
CA LYS A 105 -18.04 -16.04 0.89
C LYS A 105 -16.99 -16.05 -0.23
N SER A 106 -17.15 -15.18 -1.23
CA SER A 106 -16.16 -15.01 -2.28
C SER A 106 -15.00 -14.15 -1.80
N LEU A 107 -13.81 -14.70 -1.95
CA LEU A 107 -12.52 -14.10 -1.67
C LEU A 107 -11.86 -13.70 -2.98
N PHE A 108 -11.23 -12.55 -2.93
CA PHE A 108 -10.50 -11.94 -4.03
C PHE A 108 -9.10 -11.64 -3.53
N GLU A 109 -8.14 -11.90 -4.41
CA GLU A 109 -6.74 -11.60 -4.20
C GLU A 109 -6.34 -10.46 -5.13
N GLY A 110 -5.58 -9.50 -4.63
CA GLY A 110 -5.11 -8.36 -5.40
C GLY A 110 -3.72 -7.92 -4.97
N THR A 111 -2.89 -7.58 -5.95
CA THR A 111 -1.58 -6.98 -5.67
C THR A 111 -1.74 -5.49 -5.45
N ILE A 112 -1.17 -4.99 -4.36
CA ILE A 112 -1.22 -3.59 -3.97
C ILE A 112 0.17 -3.00 -3.88
N LYS A 113 0.31 -1.78 -4.41
CA LYS A 113 1.51 -0.97 -4.23
C LYS A 113 1.18 0.15 -3.25
N MET A 114 1.89 0.16 -2.13
CA MET A 114 1.66 1.10 -1.05
C MET A 114 2.84 2.05 -0.92
N VAL A 115 2.52 3.33 -0.81
CA VAL A 115 3.46 4.39 -0.48
C VAL A 115 3.29 4.71 1.01
N LEU A 116 4.35 4.49 1.80
CA LEU A 116 4.35 4.79 3.23
C LEU A 116 4.69 6.27 3.42
N LYS A 117 3.81 7.00 4.12
CA LYS A 117 4.02 8.41 4.44
C LYS A 117 4.66 8.59 5.81
N GLU A 118 4.10 7.97 6.84
CA GLU A 118 4.50 8.17 8.24
C GLU A 118 4.43 6.87 9.04
N GLU A 119 5.39 6.68 9.95
CA GLU A 119 5.35 5.66 11.00
C GLU A 119 4.70 6.27 12.23
N VAL A 120 3.51 5.80 12.59
CA VAL A 120 2.80 6.23 13.79
C VAL A 120 3.27 5.30 14.92
N SER A 121 4.18 5.80 15.76
CA SER A 121 4.50 5.15 17.02
C SER A 121 3.34 5.36 17.99
N LEU A 122 2.88 4.27 18.61
CA LEU A 122 1.90 4.27 19.70
C LEU A 122 2.52 4.85 20.98
#